data_AF-T0NBE4-F1
#
_entry.id   AF-T0NBE4-F1
#
_cell.length_a   1.000
_cell.length_b   1.000
_cell.length_c   1.000
_cell.angle_alpha   90.00
_cell.angle_beta   90.00
_cell.angle_gamma   90.00
#
_symmetry.space_group_name_H-M   'P 1'
#
loop_
_entity.id
_entity.type
_entity.pdbx_description
1 polymer ?
#
loop_
_entity_poly.entity_id
_entity_poly.type
_entity_poly.pdbx_seq_one_letter_code
_entity_poly.pdbx_strand_id
1 'polypeptide(L)'
;MTLLFRSKTNYYINLEYIFMVDLEAIKKQVVAWFSDGTEDSKTLIDLPWKMKWDQWHLVLENEKIPFAFLIGFHPEALHITVRTGIETAVLENQDRLSIYRVLLILNQRLDIAKFMVFGINEEVIARVDLATDSLTKDQMNLALNVLLSALYLMVHTLHLEEEFNKQVSDRMVMMIQDLVAQGKSRAEILEFLTKNLGINPQDAGRILNEIISQGDIKGSESMYG
;
A
#
# COMPACT_ATOMS: atom_id res chain seq x y z
N MET A 1 -10.76 -11.76 -31.72
CA MET A 1 -12.12 -12.30 -31.95
C MET A 1 -13.10 -11.27 -31.41
N THR A 2 -13.60 -10.38 -32.26
CA THR A 2 -14.40 -9.22 -31.87
C THR A 2 -15.84 -9.65 -31.58
N LEU A 3 -16.27 -9.54 -30.33
CA LEU A 3 -17.66 -9.80 -29.94
C LEU A 3 -18.50 -8.55 -30.18
N LEU A 4 -19.35 -8.59 -31.21
CA LEU A 4 -20.32 -7.54 -31.53
C LEU A 4 -21.71 -7.97 -31.03
N PHE A 5 -22.24 -7.32 -29.99
CA PHE A 5 -23.63 -7.49 -29.56
C PHE A 5 -24.54 -6.49 -30.29
N ARG A 6 -25.67 -6.98 -30.83
CA ARG A 6 -26.72 -6.15 -31.46
C ARG A 6 -27.67 -5.62 -30.38
N SER A 7 -27.61 -4.31 -30.12
CA SER A 7 -28.69 -3.55 -29.48
C SER A 7 -29.63 -3.00 -30.56
N LYS A 8 -30.93 -2.84 -30.24
CA LYS A 8 -32.01 -2.38 -31.15
C LYS A 8 -31.94 -0.89 -31.55
N THR A 9 -30.75 -0.29 -31.48
CA THR A 9 -30.48 1.07 -31.97
C THR A 9 -29.09 1.03 -32.58
N ASN A 10 -28.97 1.39 -33.86
CA ASN A 10 -27.76 1.24 -34.70
C ASN A 10 -26.56 2.06 -34.21
N TYR A 11 -25.89 1.62 -33.16
CA TYR A 11 -24.53 2.02 -32.83
C TYR A 11 -23.75 0.75 -32.44
N TYR A 12 -22.87 0.31 -33.33
CA TYR A 12 -21.82 -0.65 -32.96
C TYR A 12 -20.83 0.13 -32.09
N ILE A 13 -21.02 0.08 -30.78
CA ILE A 13 -20.02 0.64 -29.88
C ILE A 13 -18.91 -0.41 -29.75
N ASN A 14 -17.72 -0.06 -30.24
CA ASN A 14 -16.56 -0.93 -30.14
C ASN A 14 -16.14 -0.99 -28.67
N LEU A 15 -16.35 -2.13 -28.02
CA LEU A 15 -16.04 -2.34 -26.61
C LEU A 15 -14.56 -2.04 -26.30
N GLU A 16 -13.62 -2.39 -27.20
CA GLU A 16 -12.19 -2.05 -27.03
C GLU A 16 -11.96 -0.53 -26.96
N TYR A 17 -12.73 0.25 -27.72
CA TYR A 17 -12.66 1.71 -27.69
C TYR A 17 -13.26 2.29 -26.41
N ILE A 18 -14.35 1.71 -25.88
CA ILE A 18 -14.91 2.10 -24.58
C ILE A 18 -13.90 1.82 -23.45
N PHE A 19 -13.33 0.61 -23.41
CA PHE A 19 -12.35 0.22 -22.40
C PHE A 19 -11.07 1.09 -22.46
N MET A 20 -10.64 1.50 -23.66
CA MET A 20 -9.51 2.43 -23.82
C MET A 20 -9.83 3.85 -23.34
N VAL A 21 -11.04 4.37 -23.60
CA VAL A 21 -11.45 5.71 -23.16
C VAL A 21 -11.59 5.77 -21.64
N ASP A 22 -12.04 4.70 -21.01
CA ASP A 22 -12.20 4.61 -19.55
C ASP A 22 -10.85 4.60 -18.83
N LEU A 23 -9.88 3.83 -19.34
CA LEU A 23 -8.55 3.73 -18.73
C LEU A 23 -7.79 5.07 -18.72
N GLU A 24 -7.90 5.86 -19.79
CA GLU A 24 -7.29 7.20 -19.85
C GLU A 24 -7.96 8.19 -18.88
N ALA A 25 -9.27 8.06 -18.64
CA ALA A 25 -9.96 8.87 -17.63
C ALA A 25 -9.45 8.53 -16.22
N ILE A 26 -9.32 7.24 -15.91
CA ILE A 26 -8.80 6.76 -14.63
C ILE A 26 -7.36 7.22 -14.41
N LYS A 27 -6.48 7.10 -15.42
CA LYS A 27 -5.10 7.60 -15.32
C LYS A 27 -5.07 9.08 -14.95
N LYS A 28 -5.86 9.91 -15.62
CA LYS A 28 -5.94 11.36 -15.33
C LYS A 28 -6.46 11.61 -13.91
N GLN A 29 -7.47 10.87 -13.49
CA GLN A 29 -8.03 10.99 -12.14
C GLN A 29 -7.01 10.64 -11.07
N VAL A 30 -6.29 9.53 -11.23
CA VAL A 30 -5.24 9.09 -10.30
C VAL A 30 -4.11 10.12 -10.25
N VAL A 31 -3.63 10.60 -11.40
CA VAL A 31 -2.62 11.66 -11.45
C VAL A 31 -3.09 12.93 -10.72
N ALA A 32 -4.35 13.34 -10.91
CA ALA A 32 -4.90 14.50 -10.23
C ALA A 32 -4.88 14.34 -8.70
N TRP A 33 -5.21 13.15 -8.18
CA TRP A 33 -5.19 12.90 -6.73
C TRP A 33 -3.81 13.10 -6.09
N PHE A 34 -2.74 12.80 -6.82
CA PHE A 34 -1.35 12.94 -6.35
C PHE A 34 -0.72 14.30 -6.69
N SER A 35 -1.39 15.16 -7.46
CA SER A 35 -0.83 16.45 -7.91
C SER A 35 -0.94 17.58 -6.87
N ASP A 36 -1.94 17.52 -6.00
CA ASP A 36 -2.31 18.63 -5.09
C ASP A 36 -1.75 18.44 -3.66
N GLY A 37 -0.57 17.84 -3.55
CA GLY A 37 0.02 17.48 -2.25
C GLY A 37 0.51 18.67 -1.42
N THR A 38 0.53 18.50 -0.09
CA THR A 38 1.06 19.49 0.86
C THR A 38 2.06 18.86 1.82
N GLU A 39 3.13 19.58 2.17
CA GLU A 39 4.21 19.08 3.02
C GLU A 39 3.75 18.61 4.40
N ASP A 40 2.73 19.27 4.95
CA ASP A 40 2.18 19.01 6.28
C ASP A 40 1.03 18.00 6.27
N SER A 41 0.77 17.37 5.12
CA SER A 41 -0.30 16.40 5.01
C SER A 41 -0.04 15.18 5.87
N LYS A 42 -1.07 14.78 6.62
CA LYS A 42 -1.07 13.56 7.41
C LYS A 42 -1.50 12.33 6.58
N THR A 43 -2.25 12.56 5.51
CA THR A 43 -2.74 11.53 4.60
C THR A 43 -1.68 11.20 3.52
N LEU A 44 -1.40 9.91 3.29
CA LEU A 44 -0.38 9.48 2.32
C LEU A 44 -0.65 10.00 0.90
N ILE A 45 -1.90 9.93 0.43
CA ILE A 45 -2.24 10.37 -0.93
C ILE A 45 -2.04 11.87 -1.15
N ASP A 46 -2.07 12.66 -0.08
CA ASP A 46 -1.99 14.13 -0.11
C ASP A 46 -0.59 14.65 0.23
N LEU A 47 0.42 13.77 0.30
CA LEU A 47 1.82 14.17 0.37
C LEU A 47 2.29 14.76 -0.97
N PRO A 48 3.36 15.58 -1.00
CA PRO A 48 3.93 16.09 -2.24
C PRO A 48 4.69 14.98 -2.96
N TRP A 49 4.02 14.30 -3.89
CA TRP A 49 4.61 13.22 -4.67
C TRP A 49 5.35 13.75 -5.90
N LYS A 50 6.59 13.30 -6.08
CA LYS A 50 7.28 13.39 -7.36
C LYS A 50 6.79 12.27 -8.26
N MET A 51 6.13 12.65 -9.34
CA MET A 51 5.56 11.72 -10.31
C MET A 51 6.45 11.61 -11.56
N LYS A 52 6.73 10.40 -12.00
CA LYS A 52 7.39 10.13 -13.29
C LYS A 52 6.75 8.91 -13.96
N TRP A 53 6.71 8.91 -15.28
CA TRP A 53 6.30 7.74 -16.05
C TRP A 53 7.52 6.92 -16.42
N ASP A 54 7.47 5.62 -16.17
CA ASP A 54 8.33 4.66 -16.86
C ASP A 54 7.55 4.01 -18.03
N GLN A 55 8.13 3.00 -18.68
CA GLN A 55 7.52 2.34 -19.83
C GLN A 55 6.15 1.69 -19.51
N TRP A 56 5.90 1.33 -18.25
CA TRP A 56 4.75 0.51 -17.85
C TRP A 56 3.95 1.08 -16.66
N HIS A 57 4.52 2.02 -15.91
CA HIS A 57 3.97 2.49 -14.64
C HIS A 57 4.04 4.01 -14.48
N LEU A 58 3.12 4.53 -13.67
CA LEU A 58 3.32 5.80 -12.96
C LEU A 58 4.10 5.51 -11.68
N VAL A 59 5.27 6.11 -11.56
CA VAL A 59 6.15 5.98 -10.39
C VAL A 59 5.95 7.19 -9.49
N LEU A 60 5.66 6.94 -8.21
CA LEU A 60 5.49 7.95 -7.17
C LEU A 60 6.65 7.86 -6.18
N GLU A 61 7.37 8.96 -6.02
CA GLU A 61 8.49 9.10 -5.07
C GLU A 61 8.21 10.25 -4.11
N ASN A 62 8.58 10.10 -2.85
CA ASN A 62 8.50 11.16 -1.84
C ASN A 62 9.69 11.05 -0.89
N GLU A 63 10.29 12.17 -0.51
CA GLU A 63 11.51 12.19 0.33
C GLU A 63 11.30 11.58 1.73
N LYS A 64 10.06 11.55 2.22
CA LYS A 64 9.70 10.99 3.53
C LYS A 64 9.35 9.50 3.45
N ILE A 65 9.36 8.90 2.26
CA ILE A 65 9.01 7.49 2.02
C ILE A 65 10.21 6.79 1.39
N PRO A 66 10.78 5.74 2.03
CA PRO A 66 12.03 5.13 1.58
C PRO A 66 11.88 4.22 0.35
N PHE A 67 10.70 4.18 -0.26
CA PHE A 67 10.40 3.36 -1.43
C PHE A 67 9.47 4.10 -2.38
N ALA A 68 9.54 3.71 -3.65
CA ALA A 68 8.65 4.22 -4.68
C ALA A 68 7.40 3.34 -4.80
N PHE A 69 6.25 3.96 -5.03
CA PHE A 69 5.06 3.24 -5.47
C PHE A 69 5.03 3.17 -7.00
N LEU A 70 4.82 1.98 -7.53
CA LEU A 70 4.68 1.71 -8.96
C LEU A 70 3.22 1.41 -9.25
N ILE A 71 2.56 2.29 -10.01
CA ILE A 71 1.16 2.16 -10.37
C ILE A 71 1.05 1.67 -11.81
N GLY A 72 0.62 0.42 -11.98
CA GLY A 72 0.28 -0.19 -13.25
C GLY A 72 -1.21 -0.08 -13.55
N PHE A 73 -1.56 0.37 -14.74
CA PHE A 73 -2.94 0.56 -15.16
C PHE A 73 -3.38 -0.55 -16.10
N HIS A 74 -4.39 -1.33 -15.70
CA HIS A 74 -5.03 -2.34 -16.53
C HIS A 74 -6.54 -2.04 -16.63
N PRO A 75 -7.25 -2.58 -17.65
CA PRO A 75 -8.66 -2.26 -17.86
C PRO A 75 -9.56 -2.52 -16.65
N GLU A 76 -9.35 -3.64 -15.95
CA GLU A 76 -10.20 -4.09 -14.84
C GLU A 76 -9.63 -3.77 -13.45
N ALA A 77 -8.32 -3.48 -13.39
CA ALA A 77 -7.64 -3.26 -12.12
C ALA A 77 -6.44 -2.32 -12.25
N LEU A 78 -6.22 -1.55 -11.19
CA LEU A 78 -5.01 -0.80 -10.96
C LEU A 78 -4.13 -1.57 -9.98
N HIS A 79 -2.88 -1.80 -10.35
CA HIS A 79 -1.91 -2.50 -9.52
C HIS A 79 -0.98 -1.48 -8.88
N ILE A 80 -0.92 -1.46 -7.55
CA ILE A 80 0.06 -0.64 -6.81
C ILE A 80 1.10 -1.59 -6.25
N THR A 81 2.35 -1.41 -6.65
CA THR A 81 3.47 -2.27 -6.26
C THR A 81 4.53 -1.46 -5.53
N VAL A 82 5.10 -2.03 -4.47
CA VAL A 82 6.32 -1.56 -3.84
C VAL A 82 7.41 -2.63 -4.01
N ARG A 83 8.55 -2.19 -4.50
CA ARG A 83 9.78 -3.00 -4.59
C ARG A 83 10.55 -2.90 -3.29
N THR A 84 10.92 -4.03 -2.71
CA THR A 84 11.60 -4.06 -1.42
C THR A 84 13.12 -4.01 -1.56
N GLY A 85 13.65 -4.36 -2.74
CA GLY A 85 15.08 -4.56 -2.95
C GLY A 85 15.65 -5.84 -2.32
N ILE A 86 14.81 -6.65 -1.65
CA ILE A 86 15.24 -7.94 -1.09
C ILE A 86 15.28 -8.96 -2.22
N GLU A 87 16.48 -9.23 -2.73
CA GLU A 87 16.73 -10.25 -3.75
C GLU A 87 17.03 -11.60 -3.10
N THR A 88 16.30 -12.63 -3.49
CA THR A 88 16.42 -13.96 -2.87
C THR A 88 17.12 -14.99 -3.75
N ALA A 89 17.37 -14.69 -5.03
CA ALA A 89 17.98 -15.62 -5.98
C ALA A 89 19.41 -16.04 -5.62
N VAL A 90 20.15 -15.18 -4.91
CA VAL A 90 21.54 -15.41 -4.50
C VAL A 90 21.68 -15.94 -3.07
N LEU A 91 20.56 -16.09 -2.35
CA LEU A 91 20.59 -16.58 -0.97
C LEU A 91 20.74 -18.10 -0.91
N GLU A 92 21.30 -18.58 0.19
CA GLU A 92 21.34 -20.00 0.49
C GLU A 92 19.92 -20.58 0.59
N ASN A 93 19.76 -21.85 0.21
CA ASN A 93 18.44 -22.47 0.07
C ASN A 93 17.59 -22.41 1.34
N GLN A 94 18.22 -22.53 2.52
CA GLN A 94 17.50 -22.49 3.80
C GLN A 94 16.97 -21.09 4.13
N ASP A 95 17.76 -20.05 3.86
CA ASP A 95 17.37 -18.66 4.13
C ASP A 95 16.25 -18.25 3.18
N ARG A 96 16.43 -18.56 1.88
CA ARG A 96 15.39 -18.34 0.87
C ARG A 96 14.06 -19.04 1.22
N LEU A 97 14.12 -20.32 1.62
CA LEU A 97 12.93 -21.06 2.02
C LEU A 97 12.26 -20.46 3.26
N SER A 98 13.06 -20.00 4.21
CA SER A 98 12.58 -19.36 5.44
C SER A 98 11.84 -18.04 5.11
N ILE A 99 12.42 -17.19 4.26
CA ILE A 99 11.78 -15.97 3.78
C ILE A 99 10.46 -16.29 3.08
N TYR A 100 10.47 -17.20 2.10
CA TYR A 100 9.25 -17.56 1.35
C TYR A 100 8.14 -18.10 2.24
N ARG A 101 8.50 -18.92 3.25
CA ARG A 101 7.53 -19.43 4.22
C ARG A 101 6.91 -18.30 5.03
N VAL A 102 7.71 -17.33 5.48
CA VAL A 102 7.20 -16.15 6.20
C VAL A 102 6.27 -15.33 5.30
N LEU A 103 6.66 -15.04 4.07
CA LEU A 103 5.83 -14.28 3.13
C LEU A 103 4.48 -14.95 2.87
N LEU A 104 4.44 -16.27 2.72
CA LEU A 104 3.19 -17.03 2.57
C LEU A 104 2.30 -16.94 3.81
N ILE A 105 2.88 -16.98 5.01
CA ILE A 105 2.14 -16.81 6.27
C ILE A 105 1.59 -15.38 6.37
N LEU A 106 2.35 -14.38 5.95
CA LEU A 106 1.89 -12.99 5.91
C LEU A 106 0.75 -12.78 4.91
N ASN A 107 0.82 -13.40 3.73
CA ASN A 107 -0.27 -13.37 2.75
C ASN A 107 -1.56 -14.02 3.25
N GLN A 108 -1.49 -14.97 4.18
CA GLN A 108 -2.69 -15.52 4.82
C GLN A 108 -3.34 -14.51 5.79
N ARG A 109 -2.55 -13.60 6.35
CA ARG A 109 -3.03 -12.60 7.33
C ARG A 109 -3.57 -11.36 6.64
N LEU A 110 -2.90 -10.91 5.58
CA LEU A 110 -3.26 -9.69 4.86
C LEU A 110 -4.37 -9.96 3.83
N ASP A 111 -5.51 -9.30 3.98
CA ASP A 111 -6.65 -9.49 3.06
C ASP A 111 -6.47 -8.76 1.71
N ILE A 112 -5.80 -7.60 1.72
CA ILE A 112 -5.76 -6.68 0.57
C ILE A 112 -4.38 -6.65 -0.09
N ALA A 113 -3.30 -6.67 0.71
CA ALA A 113 -1.93 -6.71 0.19
C ALA A 113 -1.41 -8.15 0.11
N LYS A 114 -0.54 -8.38 -0.88
CA LYS A 114 0.18 -9.63 -1.05
C LYS A 114 1.66 -9.39 -1.32
N PHE A 115 2.47 -10.26 -0.76
CA PHE A 115 3.87 -10.45 -1.11
C PHE A 115 3.98 -11.43 -2.25
N MET A 116 4.87 -11.14 -3.19
CA MET A 116 5.19 -12.02 -4.30
C MET A 116 6.66 -11.89 -4.68
N VAL A 117 7.15 -12.89 -5.39
CA VAL A 117 8.49 -12.90 -5.96
C VAL A 117 8.39 -12.40 -7.40
N PHE A 118 9.27 -11.47 -7.78
CA PHE A 118 9.24 -10.81 -9.08
C PHE A 118 10.61 -10.83 -9.77
N GLY A 119 10.57 -11.08 -11.08
CA GLY A 119 11.75 -11.00 -11.95
C GLY A 119 12.75 -12.13 -11.74
N ILE A 120 13.89 -12.01 -12.44
CA ILE A 120 14.94 -13.04 -12.46
C ILE A 120 15.77 -13.09 -11.18
N ASN A 121 15.88 -11.97 -10.46
CA ASN A 121 16.60 -11.89 -9.18
C ASN A 121 15.76 -12.40 -7.99
N GLU A 122 14.55 -12.89 -8.26
CA GLU A 122 13.60 -13.30 -7.22
C GLU A 122 13.41 -12.19 -6.17
N GLU A 123 13.13 -10.96 -6.63
CA GLU A 123 12.93 -9.81 -5.74
C GLU A 123 11.59 -9.96 -5.01
N VAL A 124 11.58 -9.79 -3.69
CA VAL A 124 10.35 -9.70 -2.91
C VAL A 124 9.68 -8.36 -3.18
N ILE A 125 8.40 -8.37 -3.55
CA ILE A 125 7.60 -7.15 -3.73
C ILE A 125 6.29 -7.25 -2.96
N ALA A 126 5.73 -6.11 -2.57
CA ALA A 126 4.39 -6.00 -2.00
C ALA A 126 3.44 -5.37 -3.04
N ARG A 127 2.23 -5.89 -3.16
CA ARG A 127 1.26 -5.43 -4.16
C ARG A 127 -0.17 -5.39 -3.62
N VAL A 128 -0.92 -4.36 -4.04
CA VAL A 128 -2.37 -4.24 -3.88
C VAL A 128 -3.01 -4.08 -5.26
N ASP A 129 -4.18 -4.70 -5.45
CA ASP A 129 -4.98 -4.57 -6.65
C ASP A 129 -6.30 -3.86 -6.32
N LEU A 130 -6.62 -2.79 -7.06
CA LEU A 130 -7.86 -2.03 -6.89
C LEU A 130 -8.71 -2.14 -8.15
N ALA A 131 -9.99 -2.46 -8.00
CA ALA A 131 -10.93 -2.47 -9.12
C ALA A 131 -11.09 -1.05 -9.68
N THR A 132 -11.07 -0.93 -11.00
CA THR A 132 -11.14 0.35 -11.70
C THR A 132 -12.55 0.97 -11.67
N ASP A 133 -13.58 0.15 -11.63
CA ASP A 133 -15.00 0.54 -11.70
C ASP A 133 -15.53 1.31 -10.48
N SER A 134 -14.86 1.16 -9.35
CA SER A 134 -15.28 1.68 -8.05
C SER A 134 -14.19 2.52 -7.38
N LEU A 135 -13.10 2.81 -8.11
CA LEU A 135 -11.90 3.45 -7.59
C LEU A 135 -12.19 4.86 -7.06
N THR A 136 -11.90 5.08 -5.78
CA THR A 136 -11.95 6.40 -5.13
C THR A 136 -10.61 6.83 -4.57
N LYS A 137 -10.47 8.15 -4.30
CA LYS A 137 -9.28 8.70 -3.64
C LYS A 137 -9.03 8.04 -2.26
N ASP A 138 -10.10 7.77 -1.52
CA ASP A 138 -10.01 7.12 -0.21
C ASP A 138 -9.54 5.66 -0.31
N GLN A 139 -10.02 4.91 -1.31
CA GLN A 139 -9.52 3.56 -1.56
C GLN A 139 -8.05 3.54 -1.99
N MET A 140 -7.64 4.50 -2.83
CA MET A 140 -6.24 4.67 -3.19
C MET A 140 -5.39 4.97 -1.95
N ASN A 141 -5.81 5.92 -1.11
CA ASN A 141 -5.12 6.22 0.14
C ASN A 141 -5.05 5.01 1.08
N LEU A 142 -6.16 4.26 1.22
CA LEU A 142 -6.18 3.03 2.01
C LEU A 142 -5.15 2.02 1.47
N ALA A 143 -5.10 1.82 0.16
CA ALA A 143 -4.15 0.89 -0.47
C ALA A 143 -2.69 1.26 -0.18
N LEU A 144 -2.34 2.55 -0.22
CA LEU A 144 -0.99 3.02 0.14
C LEU A 144 -0.66 2.72 1.61
N ASN A 145 -1.63 2.94 2.52
CA ASN A 145 -1.46 2.64 3.95
C ASN A 145 -1.34 1.13 4.21
N VAL A 146 -2.13 0.31 3.51
CA VAL A 146 -2.04 -1.16 3.57
C VAL A 146 -0.65 -1.62 3.10
N LEU A 147 -0.14 -1.11 1.98
CA LEU A 147 1.18 -1.47 1.48
C LEU A 147 2.29 -1.09 2.47
N LEU A 148 2.26 0.13 3.01
CA LEU A 148 3.22 0.56 4.04
C LEU A 148 3.17 -0.37 5.26
N SER A 149 1.98 -0.77 5.68
CA SER A 149 1.79 -1.60 6.86
C SER A 149 2.21 -3.05 6.63
N ALA A 150 1.94 -3.59 5.44
CA ALA A 150 2.45 -4.87 5.02
C ALA A 150 3.98 -4.88 5.07
N LEU A 151 4.63 -3.86 4.50
CA LEU A 151 6.10 -3.74 4.51
C LEU A 151 6.66 -3.70 5.93
N TYR A 152 6.07 -2.91 6.83
CA TYR A 152 6.48 -2.92 8.24
C TYR A 152 6.39 -4.31 8.86
N LEU A 153 5.26 -5.00 8.66
CA LEU A 153 5.05 -6.34 9.22
C LEU A 153 6.06 -7.36 8.67
N MET A 154 6.37 -7.28 7.37
CA MET A 154 7.38 -8.11 6.73
C MET A 154 8.76 -7.88 7.33
N VAL A 155 9.17 -6.62 7.45
CA VAL A 155 10.47 -6.24 8.03
C VAL A 155 10.61 -6.78 9.44
N HIS A 156 9.59 -6.58 10.27
CA HIS A 156 9.62 -7.03 11.66
C HIS A 156 9.62 -8.56 11.77
N THR A 157 8.84 -9.24 10.93
CA THR A 157 8.74 -10.72 10.97
C THR A 157 10.00 -11.40 10.45
N LEU A 158 10.70 -10.77 9.49
CA LEU A 158 11.95 -11.28 8.92
C LEU A 158 13.19 -10.82 9.69
N HIS A 159 13.04 -9.99 10.72
CA HIS A 159 14.13 -9.39 11.48
C HIS A 159 15.10 -8.56 10.60
N LEU A 160 14.54 -7.81 9.64
CA LEU A 160 15.29 -6.98 8.68
C LEU A 160 15.31 -5.50 9.11
N GLU A 161 15.13 -5.20 10.39
CA GLU A 161 14.99 -3.83 10.88
C GLU A 161 16.25 -2.97 10.63
N GLU A 162 17.44 -3.57 10.60
CA GLU A 162 18.69 -2.86 10.30
C GLU A 162 18.81 -2.49 8.81
N GLU A 163 18.24 -3.32 7.92
CA GLU A 163 18.31 -3.18 6.46
C GLU A 163 17.16 -2.30 5.94
N PHE A 164 16.00 -2.36 6.58
CA PHE A 164 14.81 -1.59 6.24
C PHE A 164 14.68 -0.37 7.16
N ASN A 165 15.49 0.63 6.83
CA ASN A 165 15.54 2.03 7.32
C ASN A 165 14.41 2.51 8.27
N LYS A 166 14.82 3.26 9.31
CA LYS A 166 13.98 4.03 10.27
C LYS A 166 12.75 4.75 9.65
N GLN A 167 12.85 5.15 8.38
CA GLN A 167 11.81 5.92 7.67
C GLN A 167 10.47 5.16 7.48
N VAL A 168 10.48 3.83 7.32
CA VAL A 168 9.23 3.05 7.23
C VAL A 168 8.51 3.06 8.57
N SER A 169 9.25 2.82 9.65
CA SER A 169 8.75 2.91 11.02
C SER A 169 8.24 4.31 11.32
N ASP A 170 9.02 5.36 11.01
CA ASP A 170 8.62 6.76 11.20
C ASP A 170 7.33 7.08 10.44
N ARG A 171 7.14 6.56 9.22
CA ARG A 171 5.90 6.80 8.47
C ARG A 171 4.70 6.04 9.06
N MET A 172 4.90 4.81 9.52
CA MET A 172 3.84 4.07 10.21
C MET A 172 3.43 4.78 11.51
N VAL A 173 4.40 5.35 12.24
CA VAL A 173 4.15 6.23 13.39
C VAL A 173 3.26 7.40 12.99
N MET A 174 3.60 8.12 11.91
CA MET A 174 2.80 9.23 11.42
C MET A 174 1.37 8.82 11.03
N MET A 175 1.19 7.66 10.38
CA MET A 175 -0.14 7.13 10.04
C MET A 175 -0.99 6.91 11.30
N ILE A 176 -0.42 6.29 12.34
CA ILE A 176 -1.13 6.07 13.59
C ILE A 176 -1.41 7.40 14.30
N GLN A 177 -0.47 8.33 14.32
CA GLN A 177 -0.65 9.67 14.89
C GLN A 177 -1.75 10.45 14.17
N ASP A 178 -1.91 10.28 12.85
CA ASP A 178 -3.01 10.87 12.11
C ASP A 178 -4.37 10.31 12.54
N LEU A 179 -4.48 8.99 12.68
CA LEU A 179 -5.71 8.36 13.20
C LEU A 179 -6.04 8.88 14.61
N VAL A 180 -5.04 9.03 15.47
CA VAL A 180 -5.21 9.66 16.79
C VAL A 180 -5.67 11.12 16.67
N ALA A 181 -5.06 11.90 15.77
CA ALA A 181 -5.41 13.30 15.54
C ALA A 181 -6.81 13.49 14.97
N GLN A 182 -7.33 12.50 14.23
CA GLN A 182 -8.71 12.42 13.77
C GLN A 182 -9.69 12.04 14.90
N GLY A 183 -9.20 11.88 16.13
CA GLY A 183 -10.01 11.54 17.30
C GLY A 183 -10.34 10.06 17.42
N LYS A 184 -9.68 9.18 16.65
CA LYS A 184 -9.92 7.74 16.75
C LYS A 184 -9.37 7.20 18.06
N SER A 185 -10.19 6.45 18.77
CA SER A 185 -9.78 5.75 19.98
C SER A 185 -8.78 4.63 19.66
N ARG A 186 -8.03 4.20 20.68
CA ARG A 186 -7.13 3.05 20.59
C ARG A 186 -7.83 1.80 20.05
N ALA A 187 -9.10 1.58 20.42
CA ALA A 187 -9.91 0.46 19.94
C ALA A 187 -10.20 0.59 18.44
N GLU A 188 -10.55 1.78 17.96
CA GLU A 188 -10.79 2.05 16.54
C GLU A 188 -9.50 1.96 15.71
N ILE A 189 -8.36 2.35 16.26
CA ILE A 189 -7.06 2.17 15.60
C ILE A 189 -6.71 0.68 15.50
N LEU A 190 -6.90 -0.08 16.58
CA LEU A 190 -6.72 -1.53 16.54
C LEU A 190 -7.70 -2.19 15.56
N GLU A 191 -8.94 -1.73 15.52
CA GLU A 191 -9.92 -2.20 14.54
C GLU A 191 -9.48 -1.87 13.11
N PHE A 192 -8.94 -0.68 12.86
CA PHE A 192 -8.38 -0.33 11.56
C PHE A 192 -7.21 -1.24 11.19
N LEU A 193 -6.22 -1.40 12.08
CA LEU A 193 -5.09 -2.29 11.84
C LEU A 193 -5.53 -3.73 11.60
N THR A 194 -6.55 -4.21 12.31
CA THR A 194 -7.00 -5.61 12.23
C THR A 194 -7.97 -5.88 11.09
N LYS A 195 -9.04 -5.09 10.97
CA LYS A 195 -10.11 -5.30 9.97
C LYS A 195 -9.83 -4.66 8.63
N ASN A 196 -9.17 -3.51 8.59
CA ASN A 196 -8.90 -2.81 7.33
C ASN A 196 -7.54 -3.22 6.74
N LEU A 197 -6.56 -3.53 7.58
CA LEU A 197 -5.21 -3.89 7.13
C LEU A 197 -4.89 -5.39 7.26
N GLY A 198 -5.77 -6.20 7.87
CA GLY A 198 -5.57 -7.65 8.03
C GLY A 198 -4.47 -8.02 9.04
N ILE A 199 -4.04 -7.09 9.88
CA ILE A 199 -3.00 -7.39 10.87
C ILE A 199 -3.65 -8.18 12.00
N ASN A 200 -3.05 -9.29 12.43
CA ASN A 200 -3.65 -10.02 13.56
C ASN A 200 -3.61 -9.16 14.84
N PRO A 201 -4.51 -9.42 15.81
CA PRO A 201 -4.62 -8.57 17.01
C PRO A 201 -3.32 -8.48 17.85
N GLN A 202 -2.48 -9.51 17.83
CA GLN A 202 -1.22 -9.53 18.59
C GLN A 202 -0.19 -8.59 17.96
N ASP A 203 0.00 -8.69 16.65
CA ASP A 203 0.93 -7.86 15.89
C ASP A 203 0.43 -6.40 15.85
N ALA A 204 -0.88 -6.18 15.68
CA ALA A 204 -1.48 -4.84 15.75
C ALA A 204 -1.25 -4.19 17.12
N GLY A 205 -1.37 -4.97 18.20
CA GLY A 205 -1.09 -4.52 19.55
C GLY A 205 0.38 -4.16 19.78
N ARG A 206 1.31 -4.96 19.23
CA ARG A 206 2.75 -4.68 19.27
C ARG A 206 3.10 -3.40 18.52
N ILE A 207 2.69 -3.31 17.26
CA ILE A 207 2.87 -2.12 16.40
C ILE A 207 2.39 -0.87 17.15
N LEU A 208 1.16 -0.90 17.66
CA LEU A 208 0.57 0.24 18.34
C LEU A 208 1.32 0.60 19.63
N ASN A 209 1.78 -0.39 20.40
CA ASN A 209 2.54 -0.15 21.63
C ASN A 209 3.94 0.42 21.35
N GLU A 210 4.66 -0.16 20.40
CA GLU A 210 5.99 0.30 20.00
C GLU A 210 5.93 1.74 19.50
N ILE A 211 4.96 2.05 18.64
CA ILE A 211 4.77 3.37 18.06
C ILE A 211 4.35 4.41 19.11
N ILE A 212 3.42 4.07 20.00
CA ILE A 212 3.01 4.96 21.12
C ILE A 212 4.16 5.16 22.11
N SER A 213 5.02 4.17 22.31
CA SER A 213 6.17 4.30 23.22
C SER A 213 7.32 5.14 22.65
N GLN A 214 7.47 5.18 21.32
CA GLN A 214 8.50 5.97 20.62
C GLN A 214 8.07 7.42 20.38
N GLY A 215 6.77 7.67 20.19
CA GLY A 215 6.21 9.01 20.11
C GLY A 215 5.68 9.44 21.47
N ASP A 216 6.39 10.32 22.18
CA ASP A 216 5.94 10.91 23.45
C ASP A 216 4.57 11.60 23.27
N ILE A 217 3.47 10.87 23.49
CA ILE A 217 2.11 11.41 23.55
C ILE A 217 2.00 12.16 24.87
N LYS A 218 2.49 13.41 24.90
CA LYS A 218 2.05 14.38 25.90
C LYS A 218 0.59 14.72 25.61
N GLY A 219 -0.33 13.97 26.21
CA GLY A 219 -1.76 14.22 26.05
C GLY A 219 -2.73 13.17 26.60
N SER A 220 -2.53 12.66 27.82
CA SER A 220 -3.60 12.62 28.85
C SER A 220 -3.06 12.00 30.13
N GLU A 221 -3.05 12.83 31.16
CA GLU A 221 -2.72 12.53 32.55
C GLU A 221 -3.69 11.52 33.19
N SER A 222 -3.15 10.83 34.20
CA SER A 222 -3.82 10.37 35.41
C SER A 222 -5.36 10.41 35.46
N MET A 223 -5.98 9.25 35.29
CA MET A 223 -7.25 8.93 35.96
C MET A 223 -7.25 7.46 36.40
N TYR A 224 -6.30 7.11 37.26
CA TYR A 224 -6.53 6.14 38.34
C TYR A 224 -5.77 6.68 39.55
N GLY A 225 -6.53 7.27 40.47
CA GLY A 225 -6.19 7.19 41.89
C GLY A 225 -6.45 5.78 42.41
#